data_AF-A0A284QQ58-F1
#
_entry.id   AF-A0A284QQ58-F1
#
_cell.length_a   1.000
_cell.length_b   1.000
_cell.length_c   1.000
_cell.angle_alpha   90.00
_cell.angle_beta   90.00
_cell.angle_gamma   90.00
#
_symmetry.space_group_name_H-M   'P 1'
#
loop_
_entity.id
_entity.type
_entity.pdbx_description
1 polymer ?
#
loop_
_entity_poly.entity_id
_entity_poly.type
_entity_poly.pdbx_seq_one_letter_code
_entity_poly.pdbx_strand_id
1 'polypeptide(L)'
;MVKNYIHLPKTVIETIKSDPDYRRWSTLAVSEEFYGMKLDILNSGSGIDANALHSSLCAEDYPANAKIALLHYTVLTGDLLTAYEMIFLGSSVDVPDFEGYTPLHIALHTLLNSPLGNSPSPKRRISCRRIVKIIRLLLEHHADVNLVLEGQCPLTHACKMQHWELIELFAKYGANPAPQGCYAPPASFLLQHDLIARFNAIFERYAANPFVRGPRPCPCFSGLPLTECHAKEDKAYSPDLICPCGSEKRFGACCSRRNIFVYEQWNESHQRIQVSWSNRISPDPLEQEPTHPMHKIIERVQKVVKMSGDGMTVDQLRQIGCRQKIDSGTFPKVTFIVEAFEHVENSALNGNFPELRLDPAFLYVLKKADFRPWRVS
;
A
#
# COMPACT_ATOMS: atom_id res chain seq x y z
N MET A 1 11.01 -18.27 -0.41
CA MET A 1 10.76 -17.25 -1.45
C MET A 1 9.32 -16.79 -1.33
N VAL A 2 9.09 -15.48 -1.35
CA VAL A 2 7.81 -14.83 -0.95
C VAL A 2 7.02 -14.38 -2.19
N LYS A 3 7.33 -14.92 -3.37
CA LYS A 3 6.79 -14.49 -4.68
C LYS A 3 5.26 -14.55 -4.82
N ASN A 4 4.58 -15.40 -4.04
CA ASN A 4 3.11 -15.52 -4.04
C ASN A 4 2.46 -14.87 -2.80
N TYR A 5 3.15 -13.95 -2.13
CA TYR A 5 2.69 -13.40 -0.87
C TYR A 5 1.76 -12.21 -1.07
N ILE A 6 0.66 -12.25 -0.33
CA ILE A 6 -0.35 -11.20 -0.31
C ILE A 6 0.01 -10.25 0.83
N HIS A 7 0.21 -8.98 0.50
CA HIS A 7 0.60 -7.90 1.38
C HIS A 7 -0.59 -7.33 2.15
N LEU A 8 -1.28 -8.19 2.90
CA LEU A 8 -2.44 -7.85 3.71
C LEU A 8 -2.38 -8.57 5.07
N PRO A 9 -3.11 -8.08 6.08
CA PRO A 9 -3.32 -8.82 7.32
C PRO A 9 -3.91 -10.22 7.04
N LYS A 10 -3.46 -11.24 7.76
CA LYS A 10 -3.90 -12.64 7.58
C LYS A 10 -5.42 -12.79 7.71
N THR A 11 -6.02 -12.09 8.65
CA THR A 11 -7.47 -12.10 8.91
C THR A 11 -8.26 -11.68 7.66
N VAL A 12 -7.84 -10.61 6.99
CA VAL A 12 -8.46 -10.11 5.75
C VAL A 12 -8.35 -11.15 4.64
N ILE A 13 -7.17 -11.76 4.49
CA ILE A 13 -6.92 -12.80 3.48
C ILE A 13 -7.85 -14.00 3.71
N GLU A 14 -8.00 -14.44 4.96
CA GLU A 14 -8.86 -15.55 5.33
C GLU A 14 -10.34 -15.25 5.06
N THR A 15 -10.80 -14.05 5.42
CA THR A 15 -12.17 -13.59 5.11
C THR A 15 -12.44 -13.62 3.61
N ILE A 16 -11.55 -13.05 2.79
CA ILE A 16 -11.73 -13.03 1.32
C ILE A 16 -11.68 -14.45 0.73
N LYS A 17 -10.79 -15.32 1.23
CA LYS A 17 -10.69 -16.72 0.75
C LYS A 17 -11.90 -17.57 1.12
N SER A 18 -12.61 -17.23 2.20
CA SER A 18 -13.84 -17.91 2.61
C SER A 18 -15.04 -17.58 1.72
N ASP A 19 -14.93 -16.53 0.89
CA ASP A 19 -16.01 -16.08 0.01
C ASP A 19 -16.28 -17.13 -1.10
N PRO A 20 -17.54 -17.54 -1.34
CA PRO A 20 -17.87 -18.56 -2.35
C PRO A 20 -17.52 -18.14 -3.78
N ASP A 21 -17.44 -16.83 -4.03
CA ASP A 21 -17.04 -16.26 -5.30
C ASP A 21 -15.51 -16.18 -5.42
N TYR A 22 -14.69 -16.45 -4.39
CA TYR A 22 -13.23 -16.45 -4.48
C TYR A 22 -12.70 -17.55 -5.41
N ARG A 23 -11.73 -17.21 -6.26
CA ARG A 23 -11.02 -18.17 -7.13
C ARG A 23 -9.54 -17.77 -7.18
N ARG A 24 -8.66 -18.72 -6.86
CA ARG A 24 -7.23 -18.47 -6.69
C ARG A 24 -6.49 -18.05 -7.97
N TRP A 25 -6.92 -18.52 -9.14
CA TRP A 25 -6.26 -18.23 -10.44
C TRP A 25 -6.71 -16.90 -11.07
N SER A 26 -7.68 -16.21 -10.47
CA SER A 26 -8.22 -14.96 -11.01
C SER A 26 -7.70 -13.73 -10.27
N THR A 27 -6.52 -13.81 -9.62
CA THR A 27 -6.01 -12.71 -8.81
C THR A 27 -4.56 -12.38 -9.12
N LEU A 28 -4.29 -11.10 -9.36
CA LEU A 28 -2.94 -10.56 -9.53
C LEU A 28 -2.17 -10.55 -8.21
N ALA A 29 -2.86 -10.57 -7.06
CA ALA A 29 -2.28 -10.58 -5.72
C ALA A 29 -1.18 -11.64 -5.52
N VAL A 30 -1.20 -12.74 -6.30
CA VAL A 30 -0.22 -13.84 -6.23
C VAL A 30 0.68 -13.95 -7.46
N SER A 31 0.64 -12.98 -8.39
CA SER A 31 1.46 -12.98 -9.60
C SER A 31 2.86 -12.41 -9.34
N GLU A 32 3.86 -12.88 -10.10
CA GLU A 32 5.24 -12.37 -9.98
C GLU A 32 5.34 -10.90 -10.43
N GLU A 33 4.56 -10.50 -11.43
CA GLU A 33 4.53 -9.14 -11.96
C GLU A 33 4.04 -8.16 -10.90
N PHE A 34 2.92 -8.46 -10.24
CA PHE A 34 2.39 -7.59 -9.19
C PHE A 34 3.29 -7.58 -7.96
N TYR A 35 3.94 -8.70 -7.65
CA TYR A 35 4.91 -8.74 -6.56
C TYR A 35 6.06 -7.74 -6.75
N GLY A 36 6.60 -7.59 -7.96
CA GLY A 36 7.58 -6.56 -8.29
C GLY A 36 7.05 -5.15 -7.99
N MET A 37 5.83 -4.84 -8.44
CA MET A 37 5.18 -3.55 -8.19
C MET A 37 5.00 -3.25 -6.70
N LYS A 38 4.65 -4.25 -5.87
CA LYS A 38 4.55 -4.07 -4.41
C LYS A 38 5.88 -3.62 -3.81
N LEU A 39 6.98 -4.26 -4.21
CA LEU A 39 8.31 -3.89 -3.73
C LEU A 39 8.68 -2.47 -4.15
N ASP A 40 8.32 -2.09 -5.36
CA ASP A 40 8.54 -0.75 -5.88
C ASP A 40 7.76 0.31 -5.09
N ILE A 41 6.48 0.09 -4.79
CA ILE A 41 5.66 0.99 -3.96
C ILE A 41 6.25 1.13 -2.55
N LEU A 42 6.63 0.01 -1.93
CA LEU A 42 7.11 -0.02 -0.56
C LEU A 42 8.51 0.59 -0.42
N ASN A 43 9.28 0.62 -1.50
CA ASN A 43 10.61 1.20 -1.50
C ASN A 43 10.55 2.72 -1.68
N SER A 44 10.74 3.46 -0.58
CA SER A 44 10.71 4.93 -0.57
C SER A 44 11.68 5.62 -1.55
N GLY A 45 12.68 4.91 -2.10
CA GLY A 45 13.63 5.45 -3.08
C GLY A 45 13.23 5.27 -4.54
N SER A 46 12.16 4.53 -4.85
CA SER A 46 11.71 4.28 -6.22
C SER A 46 10.97 5.49 -6.84
N GLY A 47 10.35 6.32 -5.99
CA GLY A 47 9.43 7.37 -6.43
C GLY A 47 8.13 6.85 -7.05
N ILE A 48 7.88 5.54 -6.99
CA ILE A 48 6.71 4.89 -7.58
C ILE A 48 5.51 5.06 -6.64
N ASP A 49 4.43 5.61 -7.19
CA ASP A 49 3.19 5.88 -6.48
C ASP A 49 2.13 4.82 -6.85
N ALA A 50 1.42 4.27 -5.86
CA ALA A 50 0.33 3.33 -6.06
C ALA A 50 -0.77 3.83 -7.02
N ASN A 51 -0.91 5.16 -7.17
CA ASN A 51 -1.84 5.81 -8.08
C ASN A 51 -1.34 5.92 -9.54
N ALA A 52 -0.04 5.76 -9.78
CA ALA A 52 0.59 5.94 -11.09
C ALA A 52 1.05 4.61 -11.74
N LEU A 53 0.69 3.48 -11.13
CA LEU A 53 1.14 2.15 -11.56
C LEU A 53 0.41 1.64 -12.80
N HIS A 54 1.10 1.71 -13.92
CA HIS A 54 0.71 1.07 -15.17
C HIS A 54 1.27 -0.36 -15.24
N SER A 55 0.39 -1.36 -15.28
CA SER A 55 0.81 -2.75 -15.50
C SER A 55 1.06 -3.00 -16.99
N SER A 56 2.11 -3.77 -17.33
CA SER A 56 2.28 -4.31 -18.68
C SER A 56 1.08 -5.15 -19.12
N LEU A 57 0.31 -5.70 -18.16
CA LEU A 57 -0.93 -6.44 -18.41
C LEU A 57 -2.09 -5.55 -18.91
N CYS A 58 -1.98 -4.22 -18.76
CA CYS A 58 -2.95 -3.25 -19.25
C CYS A 58 -2.44 -2.49 -20.49
N ALA A 59 -1.16 -2.67 -20.87
CA ALA A 59 -0.49 -1.82 -21.85
C ALA A 59 -1.06 -1.92 -23.28
N GLU A 60 -1.77 -2.99 -23.61
CA GLU A 60 -2.33 -3.19 -24.95
C GLU A 60 -3.62 -2.39 -25.17
N ASP A 61 -4.38 -2.12 -24.10
CA ASP A 61 -5.70 -1.44 -24.17
C ASP A 61 -5.60 0.09 -24.00
N TYR A 62 -4.42 0.61 -23.64
CA TYR A 62 -4.24 2.00 -23.24
C TYR A 62 -3.01 2.63 -23.90
N PRO A 63 -3.01 3.96 -24.14
CA PRO A 63 -1.85 4.63 -24.72
C PRO A 63 -0.62 4.49 -23.81
N ALA A 64 0.57 4.41 -24.40
CA ALA A 64 1.83 4.10 -23.71
C ALA A 64 2.21 5.04 -22.54
N ASN A 65 1.55 6.19 -22.42
CA ASN A 65 1.74 7.21 -21.39
C ASN A 65 0.48 7.44 -20.53
N ALA A 66 -0.52 6.56 -20.60
CA ALA A 66 -1.73 6.64 -19.80
C ALA A 66 -1.39 6.51 -18.31
N LYS A 67 -1.88 7.46 -17.50
CA LYS A 67 -1.85 7.35 -16.04
C LYS A 67 -3.05 6.53 -15.60
N ILE A 68 -2.83 5.25 -15.31
CA ILE A 68 -3.87 4.35 -14.81
C ILE A 68 -3.36 3.72 -13.54
N ALA A 69 -4.11 3.83 -12.45
CA ALA A 69 -3.82 3.05 -11.25
C ALA A 69 -4.26 1.60 -11.46
N LEU A 70 -3.46 0.64 -10.96
CA LEU A 70 -3.82 -0.79 -11.01
C LEU A 70 -5.19 -1.06 -10.36
N LEU A 71 -5.63 -0.24 -9.40
CA LEU A 71 -6.96 -0.32 -8.81
C LEU A 71 -8.08 -0.31 -9.87
N HIS A 72 -7.98 0.47 -10.96
CA HIS A 72 -8.94 0.44 -12.07
C HIS A 72 -9.04 -0.94 -12.72
N TYR A 73 -7.90 -1.58 -12.99
CA TYR A 73 -7.86 -2.91 -13.61
C TYR A 73 -8.43 -4.01 -12.71
N THR A 74 -8.20 -3.91 -11.39
CA THR A 74 -8.82 -4.86 -10.44
C THR A 74 -10.34 -4.80 -10.50
N VAL A 75 -10.91 -3.63 -10.78
CA VAL A 75 -12.35 -3.46 -10.95
C VAL A 75 -12.82 -4.14 -12.24
N LEU A 76 -12.14 -3.90 -13.37
CA LEU A 76 -12.48 -4.50 -14.67
C LEU A 76 -12.55 -6.03 -14.60
N THR A 77 -11.61 -6.64 -13.88
CA THR A 77 -11.50 -8.09 -13.74
C THR A 77 -12.34 -8.67 -12.58
N GLY A 78 -12.86 -7.83 -11.69
CA GLY A 78 -13.51 -8.24 -10.45
C GLY A 78 -12.54 -8.93 -9.48
N ASP A 79 -11.28 -8.52 -9.46
CA ASP A 79 -10.24 -9.04 -8.58
C ASP A 79 -10.27 -8.37 -7.21
N LEU A 80 -11.18 -8.86 -6.36
CA LEU A 80 -11.41 -8.31 -5.02
C LEU A 80 -10.12 -8.29 -4.17
N LEU A 81 -9.32 -9.35 -4.20
CA LEU A 81 -8.14 -9.47 -3.34
C LEU A 81 -7.08 -8.41 -3.69
N THR A 82 -6.82 -8.20 -4.98
CA THR A 82 -5.89 -7.15 -5.43
C THR A 82 -6.46 -5.76 -5.16
N ALA A 83 -7.78 -5.56 -5.21
CA ALA A 83 -8.40 -4.28 -4.84
C ALA A 83 -8.14 -3.92 -3.38
N TYR A 84 -8.29 -4.88 -2.44
CA TYR A 84 -7.90 -4.68 -1.03
C TYR A 84 -6.41 -4.33 -0.91
N GLU A 85 -5.55 -5.06 -1.63
CA GLU A 85 -4.10 -4.86 -1.56
C GLU A 85 -3.68 -3.49 -2.12
N MET A 86 -4.31 -3.01 -3.20
CA MET A 86 -4.05 -1.67 -3.75
C MET A 86 -4.48 -0.56 -2.80
N ILE A 87 -5.62 -0.70 -2.12
CA ILE A 87 -6.05 0.26 -1.08
C ILE A 87 -5.06 0.24 0.10
N PHE A 88 -4.61 -0.95 0.53
CA PHE A 88 -3.60 -1.10 1.59
C PHE A 88 -2.27 -0.44 1.22
N LEU A 89 -1.84 -0.58 -0.02
CA LEU A 89 -0.62 0.02 -0.58
C LEU A 89 -0.76 1.54 -0.84
N GLY A 90 -1.92 2.12 -0.55
CA GLY A 90 -2.13 3.56 -0.59
C GLY A 90 -2.65 4.11 -1.91
N SER A 91 -3.28 3.27 -2.74
CA SER A 91 -4.05 3.74 -3.89
C SER A 91 -5.29 4.49 -3.41
N SER A 92 -5.54 5.68 -3.96
CA SER A 92 -6.74 6.46 -3.69
C SER A 92 -7.96 5.77 -4.31
N VAL A 93 -9.06 5.70 -3.56
CA VAL A 93 -10.32 5.11 -4.04
C VAL A 93 -11.00 5.94 -5.13
N ASP A 94 -10.66 7.23 -5.22
CA ASP A 94 -11.11 8.18 -6.24
C ASP A 94 -9.97 8.61 -7.18
N VAL A 95 -8.92 7.79 -7.30
CA VAL A 95 -7.84 8.07 -8.26
C VAL A 95 -8.42 8.20 -9.68
N PRO A 96 -8.23 9.34 -10.38
CA PRO A 96 -8.66 9.44 -11.77
C PRO A 96 -7.66 8.73 -12.69
N ASP A 97 -8.16 8.06 -13.72
CA ASP A 97 -7.34 7.65 -14.87
C ASP A 97 -7.07 8.83 -15.82
N PHE A 98 -6.50 8.55 -17.00
CA PHE A 98 -6.14 9.55 -17.99
C PHE A 98 -7.36 10.24 -18.66
N GLU A 99 -8.56 9.66 -18.56
CA GLU A 99 -9.83 10.22 -19.02
C GLU A 99 -10.64 10.84 -17.88
N GLY A 100 -10.17 10.70 -16.63
CA GLY A 100 -10.84 11.20 -15.44
C GLY A 100 -11.80 10.20 -14.79
N TYR A 101 -11.87 8.96 -15.30
CA TYR A 101 -12.67 7.90 -14.70
C TYR A 101 -12.03 7.45 -13.39
N THR A 102 -12.86 7.24 -12.36
CA THR A 102 -12.42 6.68 -11.08
C THR A 102 -12.70 5.17 -11.07
N PRO A 103 -12.12 4.40 -10.13
CA PRO A 103 -12.45 2.97 -9.99
C PRO A 103 -13.96 2.71 -9.89
N LEU A 104 -14.72 3.59 -9.23
CA LEU A 104 -16.18 3.47 -9.15
C LEU A 104 -16.86 3.66 -10.52
N HIS A 105 -16.40 4.60 -11.34
CA HIS A 105 -16.92 4.79 -12.70
C HIS A 105 -16.62 3.57 -13.59
N ILE A 106 -15.39 3.04 -13.55
CA ILE A 106 -15.01 1.83 -14.28
C ILE A 106 -15.87 0.63 -13.86
N ALA A 107 -16.19 0.50 -12.57
CA ALA A 107 -17.08 -0.56 -12.07
C ALA A 107 -18.45 -0.51 -12.74
N LEU A 108 -19.04 0.68 -12.76
CA LEU A 108 -20.38 0.90 -13.28
C LEU A 108 -20.47 0.76 -14.79
N HIS A 109 -19.47 1.26 -15.52
CA HIS A 109 -19.36 1.05 -16.95
C HIS A 109 -19.23 -0.45 -17.29
N THR A 110 -18.40 -1.17 -16.54
CA THR A 110 -18.22 -2.62 -16.70
C THR A 110 -19.52 -3.39 -16.48
N LEU A 111 -20.29 -3.03 -15.45
CA LEU A 111 -21.59 -3.63 -15.15
C LEU A 111 -22.67 -3.28 -16.18
N LEU A 112 -22.69 -2.04 -16.68
CA LEU A 112 -23.66 -1.61 -17.70
C LEU A 112 -23.47 -2.37 -19.01
N ASN A 113 -22.23 -2.56 -19.45
CA ASN A 113 -21.89 -3.34 -20.64
C ASN A 113 -22.02 -4.87 -20.41
N SER A 114 -22.33 -5.29 -19.19
CA SER A 114 -22.44 -6.69 -18.76
C SER A 114 -23.60 -6.89 -17.79
N PRO A 115 -24.87 -6.79 -18.23
CA PRO A 115 -26.02 -6.78 -17.32
C PRO A 115 -26.01 -7.99 -16.38
N LEU A 116 -26.00 -7.69 -15.08
CA LEU A 116 -26.02 -8.65 -13.97
C LEU A 116 -27.21 -9.62 -14.15
N GLY A 117 -26.93 -10.92 -14.10
CA GLY A 117 -27.98 -11.96 -14.08
C GLY A 117 -28.35 -12.59 -15.42
N ASN A 118 -28.10 -11.93 -16.56
CA ASN A 118 -28.49 -12.44 -17.89
C ASN A 118 -27.34 -13.02 -18.72
N SER A 119 -26.10 -12.99 -18.21
CA SER A 119 -25.00 -13.63 -18.93
C SER A 119 -25.08 -15.16 -18.81
N PRO A 120 -25.03 -15.91 -19.93
CA PRO A 120 -24.96 -17.37 -19.90
C PRO A 120 -23.65 -17.89 -19.29
N SER A 121 -22.63 -17.03 -19.13
CA SER A 121 -21.33 -17.40 -18.58
C SER A 121 -21.32 -17.40 -17.05
N PRO A 122 -21.11 -18.54 -16.37
CA PRO A 122 -20.92 -18.58 -14.91
C PRO A 122 -19.75 -17.71 -14.44
N LYS A 123 -18.66 -17.64 -15.22
CA LYS A 123 -17.50 -16.79 -14.90
C LYS A 123 -17.86 -15.31 -14.88
N ARG A 124 -18.66 -14.85 -15.85
CA ARG A 124 -19.10 -13.44 -15.93
C ARG A 124 -20.02 -13.09 -14.76
N ARG A 125 -20.95 -13.97 -14.38
CA ARG A 125 -21.80 -13.77 -13.18
C ARG A 125 -20.98 -13.62 -11.89
N ILE A 126 -19.96 -14.45 -11.70
CA ILE A 126 -19.04 -14.34 -10.56
C ILE A 126 -18.30 -13.01 -10.60
N SER A 127 -17.75 -12.62 -11.75
CA SER A 127 -17.05 -11.33 -11.90
C SER A 127 -17.96 -10.15 -11.54
N CYS A 128 -19.19 -10.09 -12.07
CA CYS A 128 -20.11 -9.00 -11.73
C CYS A 128 -20.46 -8.95 -10.23
N ARG A 129 -20.65 -10.10 -9.56
CA ARG A 129 -20.85 -10.14 -8.10
C ARG A 129 -19.64 -9.61 -7.32
N ARG A 130 -18.42 -9.94 -7.78
CA ARG A 130 -17.20 -9.40 -7.18
C ARG A 130 -17.05 -7.90 -7.44
N ILE A 131 -17.44 -7.40 -8.61
CA ILE A 131 -17.46 -5.95 -8.88
C ILE A 131 -18.39 -5.23 -7.91
N VAL A 132 -19.58 -5.76 -7.61
CA VAL A 132 -20.46 -5.19 -6.58
C VAL A 132 -19.80 -5.19 -5.19
N LYS A 133 -19.02 -6.22 -4.84
CA LYS A 133 -18.23 -6.23 -3.59
C LYS A 133 -17.10 -5.19 -3.61
N ILE A 134 -16.46 -4.96 -4.75
CA ILE A 134 -15.47 -3.88 -4.91
C ILE A 134 -16.15 -2.50 -4.78
N ILE A 135 -17.33 -2.29 -5.38
CA ILE A 135 -18.10 -1.05 -5.19
C ILE A 135 -18.37 -0.80 -3.70
N ARG A 136 -18.78 -1.84 -2.96
CA ARG A 136 -18.97 -1.74 -1.50
C ARG A 136 -17.67 -1.35 -0.79
N LEU A 137 -16.56 -2.01 -1.11
CA LEU A 137 -15.24 -1.68 -0.56
C LEU A 137 -14.84 -0.22 -0.81
N LEU A 138 -15.01 0.27 -2.05
CA LEU A 138 -14.69 1.66 -2.41
C LEU A 138 -15.55 2.64 -1.60
N LEU A 139 -16.86 2.40 -1.51
CA LEU A 139 -17.79 3.24 -0.74
C LEU A 139 -17.53 3.17 0.78
N GLU A 140 -17.14 2.01 1.31
CA GLU A 140 -16.73 1.87 2.71
C GLU A 140 -15.49 2.72 2.99
N HIS A 141 -14.52 2.75 2.08
CA HIS A 141 -13.32 3.58 2.16
C HIS A 141 -13.48 5.03 1.69
N HIS A 142 -14.72 5.49 1.63
CA HIS A 142 -15.10 6.89 1.42
C HIS A 142 -15.08 7.41 -0.02
N ALA A 143 -15.07 6.54 -1.04
CA ALA A 143 -15.20 6.95 -2.45
C ALA A 143 -16.41 7.89 -2.66
N ASP A 144 -16.24 8.88 -3.55
CA ASP A 144 -17.27 9.86 -3.85
C ASP A 144 -18.37 9.26 -4.74
N VAL A 145 -19.53 9.03 -4.13
CA VAL A 145 -20.70 8.47 -4.79
C VAL A 145 -21.44 9.47 -5.69
N ASN A 146 -21.10 10.76 -5.59
CA ASN A 146 -21.76 11.86 -6.31
C ASN A 146 -20.92 12.43 -7.44
N LEU A 147 -19.69 11.95 -7.63
CA LEU A 147 -18.81 12.44 -8.66
C LEU A 147 -19.47 12.30 -10.04
N VAL A 148 -19.56 13.42 -10.77
CA VAL A 148 -20.16 13.46 -12.11
C VAL A 148 -19.05 13.48 -13.14
N LEU A 149 -19.10 12.53 -14.08
CA LEU A 149 -18.19 12.44 -15.21
C LEU A 149 -19.00 12.30 -16.49
N GLU A 150 -18.64 13.08 -17.52
CA GLU A 150 -19.38 13.13 -18.79
C GLU A 150 -20.90 13.27 -18.61
N GLY A 151 -21.33 14.12 -17.66
CA GLY A 151 -22.74 14.35 -17.37
C GLY A 151 -23.48 13.13 -16.80
N GLN A 152 -22.78 12.15 -16.23
CA GLN A 152 -23.34 10.97 -15.58
C GLN A 152 -22.74 10.80 -14.18
N CYS A 153 -23.58 10.50 -13.19
CA CYS A 153 -23.12 10.12 -11.85
C CYS A 153 -23.26 8.60 -11.64
N PRO A 154 -22.69 8.04 -10.56
CA PRO A 154 -22.89 6.65 -10.18
C PRO A 154 -24.35 6.21 -10.16
N LEU A 155 -25.24 7.04 -9.61
CA LEU A 155 -26.67 6.75 -9.52
C LEU A 155 -27.36 6.69 -10.89
N THR A 156 -26.91 7.48 -11.86
CA THR A 156 -27.44 7.44 -13.23
C THR A 156 -27.20 6.08 -13.89
N HIS A 157 -26.01 5.50 -13.70
CA HIS A 157 -25.69 4.16 -14.20
C HIS A 157 -26.55 3.08 -13.53
N ALA A 158 -26.73 3.15 -12.20
CA ALA A 158 -27.58 2.21 -11.47
C ALA A 158 -29.04 2.26 -11.94
N CYS A 159 -29.56 3.45 -12.26
CA CYS A 159 -30.92 3.63 -12.80
C CYS A 159 -31.06 3.06 -14.22
N LYS A 160 -30.08 3.32 -15.11
CA LYS A 160 -30.05 2.73 -16.47
C LYS A 160 -30.08 1.20 -16.44
N MET A 161 -29.38 0.59 -15.49
CA MET A 161 -29.36 -0.86 -15.28
C MET A 161 -30.59 -1.39 -14.53
N GLN A 162 -31.42 -0.51 -13.95
CA GLN A 162 -32.46 -0.85 -12.97
C GLN A 162 -31.94 -1.74 -11.83
N HIS A 163 -30.69 -1.52 -11.42
CA HIS A 163 -30.01 -2.35 -10.42
C HIS A 163 -30.34 -1.86 -9.01
N TRP A 164 -31.49 -2.29 -8.48
CA TRP A 164 -32.04 -1.80 -7.22
C TRP A 164 -31.12 -1.96 -6.01
N GLU A 165 -30.32 -3.04 -5.93
CA GLU A 165 -29.35 -3.19 -4.84
C GLU A 165 -28.25 -2.11 -4.90
N LEU A 166 -27.86 -1.64 -6.09
CA LEU A 166 -26.89 -0.55 -6.22
C LEU A 166 -27.54 0.80 -5.94
N ILE A 167 -28.79 1.00 -6.36
CA ILE A 167 -29.57 2.21 -6.02
C ILE A 167 -29.69 2.34 -4.50
N GLU A 168 -30.08 1.26 -3.80
CA GLU A 168 -30.16 1.26 -2.34
C GLU A 168 -28.81 1.46 -1.68
N LEU A 169 -27.75 0.85 -2.22
CA LEU A 169 -26.39 1.02 -1.72
C LEU A 169 -25.92 2.48 -1.85
N PHE A 170 -26.12 3.10 -3.01
CA PHE A 170 -25.74 4.49 -3.24
C PHE A 170 -26.56 5.46 -2.38
N ALA A 171 -27.87 5.22 -2.23
CA ALA A 171 -28.70 5.98 -1.31
C ALA A 171 -28.19 5.88 0.14
N LYS A 172 -27.83 4.67 0.59
CA LYS A 172 -27.21 4.46 1.92
C LYS A 172 -25.93 5.27 2.09
N TYR A 173 -25.10 5.39 1.05
CA TYR A 173 -23.84 6.12 1.11
C TYR A 173 -23.96 7.62 0.77
N GLY A 174 -25.17 8.17 0.75
CA GLY A 174 -25.39 9.62 0.60
C GLY A 174 -25.40 10.12 -0.84
N ALA A 175 -25.78 9.28 -1.80
CA ALA A 175 -26.00 9.73 -3.17
C ALA A 175 -27.11 10.78 -3.23
N ASN A 176 -26.90 11.83 -4.02
CA ASN A 176 -27.90 12.83 -4.32
C ASN A 176 -28.84 12.28 -5.42
N PRO A 177 -30.15 12.20 -5.20
CA PRO A 177 -31.09 11.73 -6.22
C PRO A 177 -31.26 12.70 -7.40
N ALA A 178 -30.83 13.95 -7.25
CA ALA A 178 -30.83 14.99 -8.28
C ALA A 178 -29.49 15.77 -8.29
N PRO A 179 -28.38 15.12 -8.68
CA PRO A 179 -27.08 15.76 -8.71
C PRO A 179 -27.01 16.81 -9.82
N GLN A 180 -26.38 17.94 -9.52
CA GLN A 180 -26.10 18.97 -10.52
C GLN A 180 -25.01 18.48 -11.49
N GLY A 181 -25.04 18.96 -12.74
CA GLY A 181 -24.06 18.59 -13.77
C GLY A 181 -24.39 17.31 -14.55
N CYS A 182 -25.37 16.50 -14.13
CA CYS A 182 -25.87 15.41 -14.95
C CYS A 182 -26.72 15.91 -16.12
N TYR A 183 -26.64 15.22 -17.28
CA TYR A 183 -27.46 15.55 -18.46
C TYR A 183 -28.96 15.42 -18.20
N ALA A 184 -29.34 14.49 -17.33
CA ALA A 184 -30.71 14.28 -16.88
C ALA A 184 -30.72 13.74 -15.44
N PRO A 185 -31.79 13.99 -14.66
CA PRO A 185 -31.93 13.41 -13.32
C PRO A 185 -31.87 11.87 -13.37
N PRO A 186 -31.17 11.19 -12.44
CA PRO A 186 -31.07 9.73 -12.42
C PRO A 186 -32.42 9.01 -12.57
N ALA A 187 -33.47 9.50 -11.90
CA ALA A 187 -34.81 8.93 -11.96
C ALA A 187 -35.44 8.96 -13.37
N SER A 188 -35.03 9.86 -14.27
CA SER A 188 -35.60 9.94 -15.62
C SER A 188 -35.25 8.74 -16.50
N PHE A 189 -34.23 7.95 -16.13
CA PHE A 189 -33.89 6.71 -16.81
C PHE A 189 -34.79 5.53 -16.40
N LEU A 190 -35.63 5.71 -15.37
CA LEU A 190 -36.65 4.76 -14.95
C LEU A 190 -37.94 5.07 -15.70
N LEU A 191 -38.17 4.39 -16.83
CA LEU A 191 -39.23 4.74 -17.78
C LEU A 191 -40.67 4.50 -17.28
N GLN A 192 -40.85 3.72 -16.22
CA GLN A 192 -42.16 3.35 -15.69
C GLN A 192 -42.44 4.05 -14.36
N HIS A 193 -43.70 4.44 -14.15
CA HIS A 193 -44.11 5.23 -12.99
C HIS A 193 -43.92 4.48 -11.66
N ASP A 194 -44.11 3.16 -11.64
CA ASP A 194 -43.87 2.31 -10.48
C ASP A 194 -42.38 2.26 -10.08
N LEU A 195 -41.48 2.23 -11.08
CA LEU A 195 -40.04 2.28 -10.85
C LEU A 195 -39.63 3.65 -10.28
N ILE A 196 -40.16 4.75 -10.82
CA ILE A 196 -39.92 6.10 -10.28
C ILE A 196 -40.43 6.19 -8.84
N ALA A 197 -41.64 5.69 -8.56
CA ALA A 197 -42.20 5.65 -7.21
C ALA A 197 -41.32 4.85 -6.24
N ARG A 198 -40.82 3.69 -6.68
CA ARG A 198 -39.87 2.88 -5.88
C ARG A 198 -38.57 3.63 -5.61
N PHE A 199 -38.01 4.30 -6.60
CA PHE A 199 -36.81 5.12 -6.45
C PHE A 199 -37.04 6.24 -5.42
N ASN A 200 -38.12 7.01 -5.57
CA ASN A 200 -38.45 8.09 -4.65
C ASN A 200 -38.63 7.58 -3.22
N ALA A 201 -39.35 6.46 -3.03
CA ALA A 201 -39.53 5.85 -1.71
C ALA A 201 -38.20 5.45 -1.03
N ILE A 202 -37.21 4.98 -1.81
CA ILE A 202 -35.87 4.67 -1.27
C ILE A 202 -35.20 5.95 -0.74
N PHE A 203 -35.19 7.02 -1.54
CA PHE A 203 -34.52 8.27 -1.15
C PHE A 203 -35.27 9.03 -0.05
N GLU A 204 -36.61 9.00 -0.04
CA GLU A 204 -37.42 9.53 1.07
C GLU A 204 -37.11 8.81 2.38
N ARG A 205 -36.97 7.47 2.35
CA ARG A 205 -36.60 6.69 3.53
C ARG A 205 -35.23 7.09 4.08
N TYR A 206 -34.24 7.28 3.22
CA TYR A 206 -32.90 7.73 3.63
C TYR A 206 -32.84 9.22 3.96
N ALA A 207 -33.77 10.05 3.46
CA ALA A 207 -33.89 11.45 3.85
C ALA A 207 -34.58 11.62 5.21
N ALA A 208 -35.61 10.81 5.48
CA ALA A 208 -36.34 10.80 6.76
C ALA A 208 -35.51 10.21 7.91
N ASN A 209 -34.60 9.29 7.58
CA ASN A 209 -33.62 8.76 8.51
C ASN A 209 -32.23 8.82 7.85
N PRO A 210 -31.57 10.01 7.85
CA PRO A 210 -30.26 10.22 7.27
C PRO A 210 -29.27 9.22 7.86
N PHE A 211 -28.86 8.25 7.04
CA PHE A 211 -27.76 7.38 7.41
C PHE A 211 -26.51 8.26 7.47
N VAL A 212 -26.03 8.54 8.67
CA VAL A 212 -24.74 9.18 8.86
C VAL A 212 -23.69 8.15 8.47
N ARG A 213 -22.99 8.40 7.37
CA ARG A 213 -21.87 7.56 6.94
C ARG A 213 -20.91 7.45 8.12
N GLY A 214 -20.73 6.24 8.64
CA GLY A 214 -19.80 5.98 9.73
C GLY A 214 -18.39 6.46 9.39
N PRO A 215 -17.52 6.62 10.40
CA PRO A 215 -16.15 7.08 10.17
C PRO A 215 -15.45 6.13 9.19
N ARG A 216 -14.57 6.70 8.34
CA ARG A 216 -13.83 5.93 7.34
C ARG A 216 -13.08 4.80 8.05
N PRO A 217 -13.24 3.52 7.66
CA PRO A 217 -12.42 2.44 8.18
C PRO A 217 -10.96 2.66 7.77
N CYS A 218 -10.03 2.30 8.64
CA CYS A 218 -8.62 2.47 8.34
C CYS A 218 -8.18 1.54 7.18
N PRO A 219 -7.44 2.04 6.17
CA PRO A 219 -6.94 1.22 5.06
C PRO A 219 -6.01 0.06 5.47
N CYS A 220 -5.54 0.03 6.72
CA CYS A 220 -4.80 -1.11 7.24
C CYS A 220 -5.68 -2.34 7.54
N PHE A 221 -7.01 -2.21 7.42
CA PHE A 221 -7.99 -3.27 7.67
C PHE A 221 -7.93 -3.88 9.08
N SER A 222 -7.56 -3.07 10.09
CA SER A 222 -7.59 -3.46 11.51
C SER A 222 -9.02 -3.62 12.05
N GLY A 223 -10.03 -3.17 11.32
CA GLY A 223 -11.42 -3.07 11.78
C GLY A 223 -11.72 -1.78 12.57
N LEU A 224 -10.70 -0.96 12.84
CA LEU A 224 -10.87 0.33 13.52
C LEU A 224 -11.16 1.45 12.53
N PRO A 225 -11.91 2.49 12.95
CA PRO A 225 -11.97 3.76 12.25
C PRO A 225 -10.57 4.36 12.04
N LEU A 226 -10.37 5.06 10.93
CA LEU A 226 -9.12 5.76 10.60
C LEU A 226 -8.68 6.71 11.72
N THR A 227 -9.63 7.49 12.26
CA THR A 227 -9.45 8.44 13.37
C THR A 227 -9.04 7.77 14.68
N GLU A 228 -9.25 6.48 14.82
CA GLU A 228 -8.87 5.68 15.99
C GLU A 228 -7.65 4.78 15.71
N CYS A 229 -7.08 4.86 14.51
CA CYS A 229 -6.00 4.02 14.03
C CYS A 229 -4.81 4.88 13.53
N HIS A 230 -4.45 4.81 12.24
CA HIS A 230 -3.29 5.52 11.69
C HIS A 230 -3.41 7.05 11.71
N ALA A 231 -4.61 7.64 11.75
CA ALA A 231 -4.76 9.09 11.92
C ALA A 231 -4.59 9.54 13.39
N LYS A 232 -4.61 8.60 14.35
CA LYS A 232 -4.38 8.88 15.77
C LYS A 232 -2.90 8.86 16.13
N GLU A 233 -2.18 7.84 15.65
CA GLU A 233 -0.77 7.64 15.93
C GLU A 233 -0.12 6.73 14.88
N ASP A 234 1.18 6.90 14.69
CA ASP A 234 2.00 6.02 13.87
C ASP A 234 1.99 4.59 14.41
N LYS A 235 1.97 3.61 13.51
CA LYS A 235 1.92 2.19 13.87
C LYS A 235 3.22 1.49 13.51
N ALA A 236 3.66 0.57 14.33
CA ALA A 236 4.82 -0.26 14.00
C ALA A 236 4.49 -1.13 12.77
N TYR A 237 5.43 -1.21 11.84
CA TYR A 237 5.27 -2.01 10.63
C TYR A 237 5.16 -3.50 10.98
N SER A 238 4.14 -4.17 10.44
CA SER A 238 3.85 -5.55 10.82
C SER A 238 4.97 -6.51 10.40
N PRO A 239 5.43 -7.41 11.30
CA PRO A 239 6.47 -8.40 10.99
C PRO A 239 6.02 -9.44 9.96
N ASP A 240 4.71 -9.58 9.73
CA ASP A 240 4.17 -10.49 8.74
C ASP A 240 4.21 -9.92 7.31
N LEU A 241 4.23 -8.60 7.15
CA LEU A 241 4.22 -7.96 5.84
C LEU A 241 5.56 -8.12 5.10
N ILE A 242 5.53 -7.89 3.78
CA ILE A 242 6.73 -7.91 2.93
C ILE A 242 7.70 -6.85 3.44
N CYS A 243 8.97 -7.20 3.57
CA CYS A 243 9.99 -6.27 4.03
C CYS A 243 10.18 -5.15 3.00
N PRO A 244 10.01 -3.86 3.38
CA PRO A 244 10.12 -2.73 2.45
C PRO A 244 11.52 -2.54 1.84
N CYS A 245 12.53 -3.31 2.28
CA CYS A 245 13.87 -3.24 1.73
C CYS A 245 14.06 -3.96 0.39
N GLY A 246 13.04 -4.67 -0.12
CA GLY A 246 13.15 -5.39 -1.39
C GLY A 246 13.83 -6.78 -1.31
N SER A 247 14.15 -7.29 -0.11
CA SER A 247 14.91 -8.55 0.04
C SER A 247 14.11 -9.84 -0.23
N GLU A 248 12.89 -9.71 -0.74
CA GLU A 248 11.91 -10.79 -0.89
C GLU A 248 11.63 -11.65 0.35
N LYS A 249 11.68 -11.02 1.53
CA LYS A 249 11.42 -11.66 2.82
C LYS A 249 10.33 -10.89 3.55
N ARG A 250 9.69 -11.53 4.53
CA ARG A 250 8.84 -10.83 5.51
C ARG A 250 9.68 -9.92 6.41
N PHE A 251 9.12 -8.81 6.86
CA PHE A 251 9.81 -7.84 7.72
C PHE A 251 10.36 -8.48 9.01
N GLY A 252 9.58 -9.35 9.65
CA GLY A 252 9.96 -10.14 10.83
C GLY A 252 11.14 -11.09 10.62
N ALA A 253 11.43 -11.44 9.37
CA ALA A 253 12.53 -12.32 8.97
C ALA A 253 13.67 -11.56 8.26
N CYS A 254 13.61 -10.23 8.19
CA CYS A 254 14.56 -9.39 7.48
C CYS A 254 15.00 -8.18 8.32
N CYS A 255 14.57 -6.95 7.98
CA CYS A 255 15.03 -5.71 8.60
C CYS A 255 14.80 -5.66 10.11
N SER A 256 13.70 -6.22 10.62
CA SER A 256 13.45 -6.26 12.06
C SER A 256 14.55 -6.99 12.84
N ARG A 257 15.13 -8.07 12.29
CA ARG A 257 16.24 -8.82 12.92
C ARG A 257 17.54 -8.03 13.00
N ARG A 258 17.61 -6.92 12.26
CA ARG A 258 18.77 -6.02 12.21
C ARG A 258 18.52 -4.76 13.04
N ASN A 259 17.49 -4.76 13.88
CA ASN A 259 17.04 -3.60 14.66
C ASN A 259 16.77 -2.37 13.79
N ILE A 260 16.25 -2.60 12.57
CA ILE A 260 15.76 -1.53 11.71
C ILE A 260 14.26 -1.39 12.00
N PHE A 261 13.87 -0.20 12.46
CA PHE A 261 12.49 0.12 12.79
C PHE A 261 11.81 0.75 11.59
N VAL A 262 10.66 0.21 11.23
CA VAL A 262 9.79 0.71 10.17
C VAL A 262 8.43 0.95 10.81
N TYR A 263 7.79 2.04 10.41
CA TYR A 263 6.48 2.43 10.90
C TYR A 263 5.60 2.89 9.74
N GLU A 264 4.30 2.77 9.96
CA GLU A 264 3.22 3.19 9.07
C GLU A 264 2.67 4.51 9.60
N GLN A 265 2.69 5.55 8.76
CA GLN A 265 2.17 6.87 9.07
C GLN A 265 0.97 7.19 8.20
N TRP A 266 0.02 7.93 8.74
CA TRP A 266 -1.04 8.49 7.92
C TRP A 266 -0.54 9.75 7.19
N ASN A 267 -0.68 9.76 5.86
CA ASN A 267 -0.48 10.94 5.05
C ASN A 267 -1.83 11.58 4.74
N GLU A 268 -2.11 12.71 5.39
CA GLU A 268 -3.36 13.45 5.22
C GLU A 268 -3.52 14.05 3.82
N SER A 269 -2.45 14.57 3.21
CA SER A 269 -2.54 15.22 1.90
C SER A 269 -2.85 14.25 0.76
N HIS A 270 -2.37 13.01 0.87
CA HIS A 270 -2.59 11.95 -0.11
C HIS A 270 -3.63 10.92 0.35
N GLN A 271 -4.23 11.08 1.54
CA GLN A 271 -5.27 10.21 2.11
C GLN A 271 -4.89 8.72 2.13
N ARG A 272 -3.64 8.41 2.50
CA ARG A 272 -3.07 7.06 2.45
C ARG A 272 -2.09 6.77 3.59
N ILE A 273 -1.88 5.48 3.86
CA ILE A 273 -0.80 5.03 4.74
C ILE A 273 0.52 5.08 3.96
N GLN A 274 1.55 5.64 4.57
CA GLN A 274 2.92 5.67 4.05
C GLN A 274 3.84 4.89 4.98
N VAL A 275 4.78 4.16 4.37
CA VAL A 275 5.80 3.42 5.10
C VAL A 275 7.03 4.30 5.28
N SER A 276 7.34 4.60 6.53
CA SER A 276 8.47 5.44 6.92
C SER A 276 9.51 4.62 7.68
N TRP A 277 10.77 4.98 7.48
CA TRP A 277 11.92 4.35 8.13
C TRP A 277 12.34 5.19 9.32
N SER A 278 12.56 4.57 10.47
CA SER A 278 13.22 5.25 11.58
C SER A 278 14.69 4.92 11.51
N ASN A 279 15.49 5.94 11.31
CA ASN A 279 16.93 5.87 11.56
C ASN A 279 17.21 5.90 13.05
N ARG A 280 16.26 6.39 13.86
CA ARG A 280 16.42 6.50 15.31
C ARG A 280 16.12 5.16 15.94
N ILE A 281 17.18 4.40 16.17
CA ILE A 281 17.21 3.49 17.31
C ILE A 281 17.23 4.43 18.52
N SER A 282 16.22 4.31 19.40
CA SER A 282 16.34 4.98 20.70
C SER A 282 17.61 4.44 21.33
N PRO A 283 18.64 5.28 21.54
CA PRO A 283 19.88 4.79 22.11
C PRO A 283 19.56 4.13 23.45
N ASP A 284 20.23 3.02 23.75
CA ASP A 284 20.06 2.39 25.06
C ASP A 284 20.31 3.47 26.12
N PRO A 285 19.38 3.70 27.06
CA PRO A 285 19.56 4.71 28.10
C PRO A 285 20.89 4.55 28.85
N LEU A 286 21.38 3.31 29.00
CA LEU A 286 22.68 3.01 29.59
C LEU A 286 23.85 3.47 28.71
N GLU A 287 23.71 3.39 27.38
CA GLU A 287 24.72 3.89 26.43
C GLU A 287 24.75 5.42 26.34
N GLN A 288 23.71 6.10 26.84
CA GLN A 288 23.63 7.56 26.93
C GLN A 288 24.32 8.12 28.18
N GLU A 289 24.66 7.29 29.16
CA GLU A 289 25.37 7.72 30.37
C GLU A 289 26.83 8.10 30.06
N PRO A 290 27.34 9.28 30.48
CA PRO A 290 28.71 9.72 30.20
C PRO A 290 29.81 8.76 30.69
N THR A 291 29.47 7.92 31.67
CA THR A 291 30.35 6.90 32.24
C THR A 291 30.37 5.61 31.41
N HIS A 292 29.42 5.40 30.51
CA HIS A 292 29.33 4.18 29.70
C HIS A 292 30.38 4.20 28.57
N PRO A 293 31.14 3.11 28.35
CA PRO A 293 32.19 3.05 27.33
C PRO A 293 31.68 3.43 25.92
N MET A 294 30.47 3.01 25.56
CA MET A 294 29.86 3.35 24.27
C MET A 294 29.57 4.85 24.12
N HIS A 295 29.24 5.58 25.19
CA HIS A 295 29.00 7.02 25.12
C HIS A 295 30.24 7.76 24.62
N LYS A 296 31.41 7.44 25.20
CA LYS A 296 32.71 8.02 24.83
C LYS A 296 33.13 7.65 23.42
N ILE A 297 32.81 6.43 22.97
CA ILE A 297 33.09 5.96 21.60
C ILE A 297 32.20 6.71 20.60
N ILE A 298 30.90 6.81 20.85
CA ILE A 298 29.93 7.53 20.00
C ILE A 298 30.34 8.99 19.85
N GLU A 299 30.63 9.69 20.96
CA GLU A 299 31.03 11.11 20.96
C GLU A 299 32.30 11.35 20.11
N ARG A 300 33.26 10.43 20.15
CA ARG A 300 34.51 10.52 19.38
C ARG A 300 34.32 10.15 17.91
N VAL A 301 33.53 9.13 17.59
CA VAL A 301 33.18 8.77 16.20
C VAL A 301 32.43 9.92 15.53
N GLN A 302 31.49 10.57 16.22
CA GLN A 302 30.76 11.74 15.72
C GLN A 302 31.66 12.95 15.45
N LYS A 303 32.77 13.10 16.19
CA LYS A 303 33.77 14.16 15.96
C LYS A 303 34.62 13.92 14.70
N VAL A 304 34.87 12.65 14.35
CA VAL A 304 35.76 12.27 13.25
C VAL A 304 34.98 12.07 11.95
N VAL A 305 33.78 11.48 12.02
CA VAL A 305 32.95 11.19 10.84
C VAL A 305 31.90 12.27 10.65
N LYS A 306 32.26 13.35 9.96
CA LYS A 306 31.28 14.33 9.43
C LYS A 306 30.78 13.86 8.07
N MET A 307 29.62 13.21 8.04
CA MET A 307 28.90 12.98 6.78
C MET A 307 27.98 14.16 6.50
N SER A 308 27.92 14.58 5.25
CA SER A 308 27.00 15.60 4.76
C SER A 308 25.56 15.07 4.79
N GLY A 309 24.77 15.48 5.80
CA GLY A 309 23.34 15.21 5.93
C GLY A 309 22.90 14.97 7.38
N ASP A 310 21.66 15.32 7.69
CA ASP A 310 21.06 15.39 9.05
C ASP A 310 20.88 14.04 9.80
N GLY A 311 21.69 13.01 9.51
CA GLY A 311 21.58 11.68 10.13
C GLY A 311 22.84 11.26 10.90
N MET A 312 22.68 10.55 12.03
CA MET A 312 23.81 10.00 12.77
C MET A 312 24.52 8.88 11.98
N THR A 313 25.84 8.83 12.11
CA THR A 313 26.77 8.01 11.31
C THR A 313 26.46 6.51 11.32
N VAL A 314 26.07 5.98 12.48
CA VAL A 314 25.76 4.56 12.69
C VAL A 314 24.47 4.16 11.96
N ASP A 315 23.52 5.08 11.86
CA ASP A 315 22.21 4.83 11.24
C ASP A 315 22.33 4.77 9.71
N GLN A 316 23.19 5.62 9.14
CA GLN A 316 23.55 5.57 7.72
C GLN A 316 24.28 4.26 7.37
N LEU A 317 25.21 3.78 8.21
CA LEU A 317 25.89 2.49 8.01
C LEU A 317 24.93 1.29 8.06
N ARG A 318 23.91 1.31 8.93
CA ARG A 318 22.88 0.25 9.02
C ARG A 318 21.95 0.21 7.80
N GLN A 319 21.77 1.33 7.09
CA GLN A 319 21.00 1.38 5.84
C GLN A 319 21.73 0.76 4.64
N ILE A 320 23.07 0.66 4.68
CA ILE A 320 23.88 0.15 3.56
C ILE A 320 23.65 -1.36 3.33
N GLY A 321 23.13 -2.10 4.30
CA GLY A 321 23.01 -3.56 4.22
C GLY A 321 21.75 -4.15 3.58
N CYS A 322 20.81 -3.35 3.05
CA CYS A 322 19.51 -3.88 2.62
C CYS A 322 19.05 -3.51 1.20
N ARG A 323 19.59 -2.44 0.59
CA ARG A 323 19.03 -1.82 -0.63
C ARG A 323 19.69 -2.18 -1.96
N GLN A 324 20.81 -2.92 -2.02
CA GLN A 324 21.49 -3.18 -3.28
C GLN A 324 21.99 -4.63 -3.38
N LYS A 325 21.49 -5.36 -4.39
CA LYS A 325 22.36 -6.31 -5.09
C LYS A 325 23.49 -5.45 -5.67
N ILE A 326 24.71 -5.68 -5.23
CA ILE A 326 25.88 -4.99 -5.76
C ILE A 326 26.16 -5.65 -7.11
N ASP A 327 25.64 -5.07 -8.20
CA ASP A 327 26.25 -5.30 -9.50
C ASP A 327 27.63 -4.64 -9.46
N SER A 328 28.64 -5.47 -9.66
CA SER A 328 30.06 -5.25 -9.38
C SER A 328 30.75 -4.23 -10.29
N GLY A 329 30.07 -3.14 -10.68
CA GLY A 329 30.57 -2.21 -11.70
C GLY A 329 30.58 -0.74 -11.31
N THR A 330 29.79 -0.30 -10.32
CA THR A 330 29.60 1.14 -10.09
C THR A 330 29.27 1.40 -8.63
N PHE A 331 30.26 1.66 -7.77
CA PHE A 331 30.18 2.73 -6.75
C PHE A 331 31.47 2.78 -5.87
N PRO A 332 32.05 3.97 -5.65
CA PRO A 332 33.11 4.23 -4.65
C PRO A 332 32.67 4.08 -3.16
N LYS A 333 31.51 3.47 -2.87
CA LYS A 333 30.97 3.25 -1.51
C LYS A 333 31.61 2.06 -0.77
N VAL A 334 32.07 1.03 -1.50
CA VAL A 334 32.74 -0.13 -0.90
C VAL A 334 34.08 0.29 -0.29
N THR A 335 34.77 1.23 -0.94
CA THR A 335 36.00 1.85 -0.44
C THR A 335 35.77 2.57 0.90
N PHE A 336 34.69 3.34 1.03
CA PHE A 336 34.36 4.09 2.25
C PHE A 336 34.06 3.20 3.48
N ILE A 337 33.36 2.08 3.30
CA ILE A 337 33.06 1.15 4.40
C ILE A 337 34.36 0.49 4.89
N VAL A 338 35.20 0.07 3.95
CA VAL A 338 36.52 -0.51 4.25
C VAL A 338 37.40 0.52 4.99
N GLU A 339 37.46 1.76 4.54
CA GLU A 339 38.22 2.84 5.19
C GLU A 339 37.72 3.17 6.61
N ALA A 340 36.39 3.20 6.82
CA ALA A 340 35.81 3.46 8.14
C ALA A 340 36.10 2.32 9.13
N PHE A 341 36.02 1.06 8.68
CA PHE A 341 36.33 -0.09 9.52
C PHE A 341 37.84 -0.26 9.74
N GLU A 342 38.68 0.03 8.74
CA GLU A 342 40.14 0.10 8.90
C GLU A 342 40.53 1.17 9.93
N HIS A 343 39.84 2.31 9.97
CA HIS A 343 40.13 3.34 10.97
C HIS A 343 39.76 2.92 12.40
N VAL A 344 38.64 2.21 12.56
CA VAL A 344 38.23 1.61 13.86
C VAL A 344 39.19 0.49 14.27
N GLU A 345 39.60 -0.36 13.33
CA GLU A 345 40.59 -1.42 13.56
C GLU A 345 41.95 -0.84 13.96
N ASN A 346 42.47 0.13 13.21
CA ASN A 346 43.71 0.83 13.53
C ASN A 346 43.63 1.53 14.89
N SER A 347 42.48 2.15 15.22
CA SER A 347 42.28 2.81 16.50
C SER A 347 42.25 1.82 17.67
N ALA A 348 41.63 0.65 17.49
CA ALA A 348 41.58 -0.41 18.50
C ALA A 348 42.92 -1.14 18.67
N LEU A 349 43.63 -1.42 17.56
CA LEU A 349 44.92 -2.12 17.55
C LEU A 349 46.08 -1.25 18.03
N ASN A 350 46.03 0.08 17.84
CA ASN A 350 47.06 1.00 18.31
C ASN A 350 47.02 1.27 19.83
N GLY A 351 46.21 0.51 20.60
CA GLY A 351 46.18 0.58 22.06
C GLY A 351 45.52 1.84 22.64
N ASN A 352 44.96 2.71 21.79
CA ASN A 352 44.27 3.94 22.22
C ASN A 352 42.93 3.68 22.95
N PHE A 353 42.44 2.44 22.92
CA PHE A 353 41.21 2.00 23.57
C PHE A 353 41.38 0.61 24.23
N PRO A 354 42.07 0.52 25.38
CA PRO A 354 42.34 -0.76 26.05
C PRO A 354 41.07 -1.49 26.55
N GLU A 355 39.95 -0.77 26.62
CA GLU A 355 38.63 -1.28 27.03
C GLU A 355 37.83 -1.88 25.85
N LEU A 356 38.20 -1.54 24.62
CA LEU A 356 37.68 -2.17 23.40
C LEU A 356 38.38 -3.52 23.22
N ARG A 357 37.94 -4.52 23.99
CA ARG A 357 38.17 -5.91 23.61
C ARG A 357 37.28 -6.22 22.42
N LEU A 358 37.79 -5.93 21.22
CA LEU A 358 37.18 -6.47 20.01
C LEU A 358 37.15 -7.98 20.16
N ASP A 359 35.94 -8.53 20.12
CA ASP A 359 35.73 -9.96 20.29
C ASP A 359 36.64 -10.74 19.30
N PRO A 360 37.40 -11.75 19.75
CA PRO A 360 38.30 -12.48 18.86
C PRO A 360 37.58 -13.13 17.67
N ALA A 361 36.30 -13.49 17.81
CA ALA A 361 35.47 -13.95 16.71
C ALA A 361 35.08 -12.79 15.78
N PHE A 362 34.85 -11.58 16.29
CA PHE A 362 34.70 -10.36 15.47
C PHE A 362 35.95 -10.07 14.65
N LEU A 363 37.15 -10.09 15.25
CA LEU A 363 38.43 -9.90 14.54
C LEU A 363 38.74 -11.04 13.55
N TYR A 364 38.43 -12.28 13.92
CA TYR A 364 38.56 -13.44 13.05
C TYR A 364 37.61 -13.36 11.86
N VAL A 365 36.36 -12.93 12.07
CA VAL A 365 35.39 -12.70 11.01
C VAL A 365 35.81 -11.48 10.18
N LEU A 366 36.32 -10.40 10.75
CA LEU A 366 36.80 -9.23 9.99
C LEU A 366 37.98 -9.58 9.07
N LYS A 367 38.95 -10.38 9.56
CA LYS A 367 40.14 -10.79 8.80
C LYS A 367 39.89 -11.94 7.82
N LYS A 368 38.94 -12.84 8.11
CA LYS A 368 38.56 -13.92 7.18
C LYS A 368 37.41 -13.57 6.26
N ALA A 369 36.56 -12.64 6.65
CA ALA A 369 35.62 -12.01 5.76
C ALA A 369 36.38 -10.91 5.03
N ASP A 370 36.91 -11.27 3.87
CA ASP A 370 36.60 -10.45 2.71
C ASP A 370 35.08 -10.18 2.79
N PHE A 371 34.65 -9.04 3.34
CA PHE A 371 33.27 -8.79 3.81
C PHE A 371 32.32 -8.80 2.61
N ARG A 372 32.04 -10.01 2.13
CA ARG A 372 31.12 -10.31 1.04
C ARG A 372 29.78 -10.57 1.70
N PRO A 373 28.77 -9.74 1.42
CA PRO A 373 27.42 -10.00 1.90
C PRO A 373 26.89 -11.25 1.17
N TRP A 374 27.09 -12.41 1.83
CA TRP A 374 26.55 -13.75 1.57
C TRP A 374 27.24 -14.71 0.59
N ARG A 375 27.08 -16.02 0.89
CA ARG A 375 27.62 -17.18 0.18
C ARG A 375 27.01 -17.32 -1.22
N VAL A 376 27.85 -17.69 -2.19
CA VAL A 376 27.42 -18.29 -3.45
C VAL A 376 27.08 -19.76 -3.19
N SER A 377 25.80 -20.11 -3.37
CA SER A 377 25.34 -21.43 -3.80
C SER A 377 23.93 -21.28 -4.34
#